data_AF-A0A522IW69-F1
#
_entry.id   AF-A0A522IW69-F1
#
_cell.length_a   1.000
_cell.length_b   1.000
_cell.length_c   1.000
_cell.angle_alpha   90.00
_cell.angle_beta   90.00
_cell.angle_gamma   90.00
#
_symmetry.space_group_name_H-M   'P 1'
#
loop_
_entity.id
_entity.type
_entity.pdbx_description
1 polymer ?
#
loop_
_entity_poly.entity_id
_entity_poly.type
_entity_poly.pdbx_seq_one_letter_code
_entity_poly.pdbx_strand_id
1 'polypeptide(L)' 'MLNFMQLTPGQKLRLKDGRVAEVLENMGDGIWVQARFLEPDGKTRIAAASEDGELVHCEEVSGLAGAEQQ' A
#
# COMPACT_ATOMS: atom_id res chain seq x y z
N MET A 1 -9.76 -5.85 -10.52
CA MET A 1 -8.95 -4.63 -10.60
C MET A 1 -9.26 -3.80 -9.36
N LEU A 2 -8.26 -3.50 -8.53
CA LEU A 2 -8.46 -2.74 -7.29
C LEU A 2 -8.80 -1.29 -7.65
N ASN A 3 -9.84 -0.71 -7.04
CA ASN A 3 -10.18 0.69 -7.27
C ASN A 3 -9.36 1.59 -6.35
N PHE A 4 -8.36 2.28 -6.91
CA PHE A 4 -7.47 3.17 -6.16
C PHE A 4 -8.19 4.36 -5.52
N MET A 5 -9.31 4.80 -6.11
CA MET A 5 -10.13 5.88 -5.55
C MET A 5 -10.79 5.52 -4.22
N GLN A 6 -10.84 4.23 -3.87
CA GLN A 6 -11.47 3.75 -2.64
C GLN A 6 -10.47 3.36 -1.56
N LEU A 7 -9.18 3.58 -1.80
CA LEU A 7 -8.15 3.28 -0.82
C LEU A 7 -8.19 4.25 0.34
N THR A 8 -8.06 3.73 1.56
CA THR A 8 -8.06 4.50 2.80
C THR A 8 -6.76 4.28 3.57
N PRO A 9 -6.28 5.29 4.31
CA PRO A 9 -5.15 5.13 5.23
C PRO A 9 -5.30 3.91 6.15
N GLY A 10 -4.19 3.20 6.39
CA GLY A 10 -4.13 1.96 7.16
C GLY A 10 -4.42 0.68 6.37
N GLN A 11 -4.96 0.77 5.15
CA GLN A 11 -5.08 -0.40 4.29
C GLN A 11 -3.71 -0.90 3.82
N LYS A 12 -3.57 -2.21 3.71
CA LYS A 12 -2.34 -2.83 3.23
C LYS A 12 -2.50 -3.27 1.79
N LEU A 13 -1.58 -2.84 0.94
CA LEU A 13 -1.47 -3.16 -0.48
C LEU A 13 -0.40 -4.22 -0.65
N ARG A 14 -0.68 -5.20 -1.51
CA ARG A 14 0.30 -6.16 -1.99
C ARG A 14 0.79 -5.69 -3.36
N LEU A 15 2.10 -5.54 -3.49
CA LEU A 15 2.72 -5.16 -4.75
C LEU A 15 3.00 -6.38 -5.62
N LYS A 16 3.21 -6.16 -6.92
CA LYS A 16 3.51 -7.21 -7.90
C LYS A 16 4.89 -7.85 -7.67
N ASP A 17 5.80 -7.14 -7.04
CA ASP A 17 7.13 -7.65 -6.66
C ASP A 17 7.15 -8.45 -5.35
N GLY A 18 5.99 -8.61 -4.70
CA GLY A 18 5.83 -9.36 -3.45
C GLY A 18 5.96 -8.53 -2.17
N ARG A 19 6.32 -7.23 -2.26
CA ARG A 19 6.33 -6.33 -1.10
C ARG A 19 4.92 -6.01 -0.62
N VAL A 20 4.83 -5.57 0.63
CA VAL A 20 3.60 -5.05 1.24
C VAL A 20 3.81 -3.58 1.57
N ALA A 21 2.80 -2.75 1.30
CA ALA A 21 2.81 -1.34 1.65
C ALA A 21 1.53 -0.96 2.41
N GLU A 22 1.62 -0.13 3.43
CA GLU A 22 0.49 0.44 4.15
C GLU A 22 0.17 1.83 3.60
N VAL A 23 -1.07 2.05 3.16
CA VAL A 23 -1.54 3.37 2.71
C VAL A 23 -1.45 4.36 3.87
N LEU A 24 -0.76 5.47 3.66
CA LEU A 24 -0.72 6.61 4.58
C LEU A 24 -1.71 7.69 4.14
N GLU A 25 -1.76 7.96 2.83
CA GLU A 25 -2.66 8.94 2.24
C GLU A 25 -3.07 8.51 0.82
N ASN A 26 -4.30 8.82 0.45
CA ASN A 26 -4.80 8.70 -0.91
C ASN A 26 -5.05 10.09 -1.48
N MET A 27 -4.30 10.46 -2.52
CA MET A 27 -4.45 11.75 -3.20
C MET A 27 -5.77 11.87 -3.97
N GLY A 28 -6.48 10.76 -4.20
CA GLY A 28 -7.77 10.74 -4.87
C GLY A 28 -7.68 10.97 -6.38
N ASP A 29 -6.52 10.76 -6.98
CA ASP A 29 -6.32 10.85 -8.44
C ASP A 29 -6.50 9.48 -9.15
N GLY A 30 -6.49 8.39 -8.38
CA GLY A 30 -6.70 7.02 -8.89
C GLY A 30 -5.45 6.39 -9.52
N ILE A 31 -4.32 7.08 -9.50
CA ILE A 31 -3.04 6.65 -10.07
C ILE A 31 -2.01 6.46 -8.95
N TRP A 32 -1.95 7.38 -7.99
CA TRP A 32 -0.96 7.37 -6.93
C TRP A 32 -1.57 7.26 -5.53
N VAL A 33 -0.82 6.64 -4.62
CA VAL A 33 -1.05 6.72 -3.17
C VAL A 33 0.27 6.88 -2.45
N GLN A 34 0.25 7.58 -1.32
CA GLN A 34 1.39 7.62 -0.41
C GLN A 34 1.29 6.42 0.52
N ALA A 35 2.32 5.58 0.53
CA ALA A 35 2.33 4.36 1.32
C ALA A 35 3.70 4.07 1.92
N ARG A 36 3.72 3.42 3.08
CA ARG A 36 4.94 3.00 3.75
C ARG A 36 5.19 1.52 3.45
N PHE A 37 6.40 1.17 3.06
CA PHE A 37 6.77 -0.24 2.90
C PHE A 37 6.86 -0.96 4.25
N LEU A 38 6.34 -2.18 4.25
CA LEU A 38 6.38 -3.10 5.38
C LEU A 38 7.30 -4.28 5.06
N GLU A 39 7.84 -4.89 6.10
CA GLU A 39 8.51 -6.18 6.09
C GLU A 39 7.55 -7.27 5.53
N PRO A 40 8.07 -8.44 5.14
CA PRO A 40 7.27 -9.53 4.59
C PRO A 40 6.15 -10.03 5.52
N ASP A 41 6.25 -9.76 6.82
CA ASP A 41 5.21 -10.05 7.80
C ASP A 41 3.96 -9.15 7.66
N GLY A 42 4.06 -8.08 6.86
CA GLY A 42 3.03 -7.08 6.63
C GLY A 42 2.61 -6.34 7.90
N LYS A 43 3.45 -6.32 8.94
CA LYS A 43 3.16 -5.67 10.23
C LYS A 43 4.29 -4.75 10.66
N THR A 44 5.52 -5.10 10.34
CA THR A 44 6.70 -4.33 10.73
C THR A 44 7.05 -3.37 9.61
N ARG A 45 7.40 -2.13 9.93
CA ARG A 45 7.89 -1.17 8.93
C ARG A 45 9.33 -1.52 8.55
N ILE A 46 9.67 -1.43 7.26
CA ILE A 46 11.06 -1.56 6.83
C ILE A 46 11.87 -0.40 7.39
N ALA A 47 12.97 -0.66 8.10
CA ALA A 47 13.79 0.37 8.75
C ALA A 47 14.34 1.43 7.76
N ALA A 48 14.56 1.04 6.50
CA ALA A 48 15.04 1.92 5.45
C ALA A 48 13.93 2.74 4.75
N ALA A 49 12.65 2.46 5.02
CA ALA A 49 11.55 3.21 4.40
C ALA A 49 11.42 4.61 5.00
N SER A 50 11.04 5.60 4.20
CA SER A 50 10.79 6.99 4.63
C SER A 50 9.67 7.10 5.67
N GLU A 51 9.76 8.08 6.57
CA GLU A 51 8.72 8.33 7.61
C GLU A 51 7.41 8.83 7.00
N ASP A 52 7.52 9.71 6.03
CA ASP A 52 6.42 10.21 5.21
C ASP A 52 5.90 9.20 4.18
N GLY A 53 6.52 8.01 4.09
CA GLY A 53 6.21 7.01 3.05
C GLY A 53 6.72 7.38 1.66
N GLU A 54 6.36 6.57 0.68
CA GLU A 54 6.76 6.68 -0.72
C GLU A 54 5.53 6.62 -1.64
N LEU A 55 5.66 7.16 -2.85
CA LEU A 55 4.60 7.11 -3.85
C LEU A 55 4.54 5.72 -4.48
N VAL A 56 3.37 5.09 -4.42
CA VAL A 56 3.10 3.80 -5.06
C VAL A 56 2.14 3.99 -6.22
N HIS A 57 2.54 3.53 -7.41
CA HIS A 57 1.74 3.63 -8.62
C HIS A 57 0.70 2.51 -8.70
N CYS A 58 -0.45 2.79 -9.31
CA CYS A 58 -1.54 1.82 -9.40
C CYS A 58 -1.18 0.53 -10.15
N GLU A 59 -0.26 0.62 -11.11
CA GLU A 59 0.24 -0.54 -11.83
C GLU A 59 1.23 -1.39 -11.02
N GLU A 60 1.78 -0.91 -9.91
CA GLU A 60 2.66 -1.71 -9.05
C GLU A 60 1.85 -2.60 -8.09
N VAL A 61 0.57 -2.29 -7.86
CA VAL A 61 -0.28 -3.02 -6.92
C VAL A 61 -0.97 -4.20 -7.59
N SER A 62 -0.91 -5.35 -6.94
CA SER A 62 -1.62 -6.56 -7.34
C SER A 62 -2.95 -6.74 -6.60
N GLY A 63 -3.10 -6.16 -5.40
CA GLY A 63 -4.35 -6.19 -4.62
C GLY A 63 -4.17 -5.75 -3.17
N LEU A 64 -5.15 -6.05 -2.31
CA LEU A 64 -5.05 -5.85 -0.86
C LEU A 64 -4.28 -7.00 -0.19
N ALA A 65 -3.40 -6.68 0.75
CA ALA A 65 -2.55 -7.63 1.47
C ALA A 65 -3.22 -8.28 2.69
N GLY A 66 -4.37 -7.77 3.13
CA GLY A 66 -5.16 -8.34 4.22
C GLY A 66 -6.66 -8.22 3.92
N ALA A 67 -7.21 -9.21 3.23
CA ALA A 67 -8.64 -9.45 3.25
C ALA A 67 -8.89 -10.48 4.36
N GLU A 68 -9.02 -10.01 5.61
CA GLU A 68 -9.82 -10.76 6.56
C GLU A 68 -11.27 -10.49 6.14
N GLN A 69 -11.79 -11.37 5.28
CA GLN A 69 -13.20 -11.43 4.96
C GLN A 69 -13.92 -11.81 6.27
N GLN A 70 -14.62 -10.86 6.88
CA GLN A 70 -15.71 -11.18 7.80
C GLN A 70 -17.00 -11.32 6.99
#